data_AF-A0A970JTL3-F1
#
_entry.id   AF-A0A970JTL3-F1
#
_cell.length_a   1.000
_cell.length_b   1.000
_cell.length_c   1.000
_cell.angle_alpha   90.00
_cell.angle_beta   90.00
_cell.angle_gamma   90.00
#
_symmetry.space_group_name_H-M   'P 1'
#
loop_
_entity.id
_entity.type
_entity.pdbx_description
1 polymer ?
#
loop_
_entity_poly.entity_id
_entity_poly.type
_entity_poly.pdbx_seq_one_letter_code
_entity_poly.pdbx_strand_id
1 'polypeptide(L)'
;MIQLEQIMEEVIGDSLLLMNESFSSTNSREGAVIAEEILKALSVIGSRVVFVTHLYELAKRVDAINADTNGITKLFSMVAGIDESSCREDSNNKAIRRTYLVRPGEPLPTGFASDIAYQYGISYEKLIRNQ
;
A
#
# COMPACT_ATOMS: atom_id res chain seq x y z
N MET A 1 -4.76 -2.29 -17.33
CA MET A 1 -6.17 -2.70 -17.18
C MET A 1 -6.49 -3.97 -17.94
N ILE A 2 -6.15 -4.09 -19.23
CA ILE A 2 -6.43 -5.29 -20.05
C ILE A 2 -5.99 -6.61 -19.37
N GLN A 3 -4.82 -6.65 -18.73
CA GLN A 3 -4.35 -7.85 -18.03
C GLN A 3 -5.18 -8.18 -16.77
N LEU A 4 -5.67 -7.18 -16.05
CA LEU A 4 -6.48 -7.41 -14.85
C LEU A 4 -7.87 -7.93 -15.23
N GLU A 5 -8.44 -7.41 -16.31
CA GLU A 5 -9.70 -7.90 -16.88
C GLU A 5 -9.63 -9.39 -17.20
N GLN A 6 -8.60 -9.83 -17.93
CA GLN A 6 -8.38 -11.25 -18.24
C GLN A 6 -8.20 -12.13 -16.99
N ILE A 7 -7.53 -11.61 -15.95
CA ILE A 7 -7.39 -12.33 -14.69
C ILE A 7 -8.76 -12.47 -14.00
N MET A 8 -9.57 -11.42 -14.00
CA MET A 8 -10.89 -11.43 -13.36
C MET A 8 -11.86 -12.42 -14.01
N GLU A 9 -11.70 -12.75 -15.29
CA GLU A 9 -12.48 -13.79 -15.98
C GLU A 9 -12.20 -15.22 -15.46
N GLU A 10 -11.02 -15.45 -14.89
CA GLU A 10 -10.54 -16.77 -14.44
C GLU A 10 -10.53 -16.93 -12.90
N VAL A 11 -10.70 -15.83 -12.15
CA VAL A 11 -10.65 -15.86 -10.68
C VAL A 11 -11.90 -16.51 -10.09
N ILE A 12 -11.68 -17.49 -9.22
CA ILE A 12 -12.71 -18.19 -8.46
C ILE A 12 -12.42 -18.09 -6.95
N GLY A 13 -13.33 -18.58 -6.11
CA GLY A 13 -13.22 -18.45 -4.64
C GLY A 13 -11.93 -19.02 -4.03
N ASP A 14 -11.34 -20.06 -4.61
CA ASP A 14 -10.10 -20.64 -4.11
C ASP A 14 -8.82 -20.03 -4.70
N SER A 15 -8.95 -19.03 -5.58
CA SER A 15 -7.82 -18.33 -6.18
C SER A 15 -7.07 -17.47 -5.16
N LEU A 16 -5.74 -17.36 -5.35
CA LEU A 16 -4.89 -16.37 -4.69
C LEU A 16 -4.42 -15.36 -5.73
N LEU A 17 -4.78 -14.10 -5.52
CA LEU A 17 -4.36 -12.99 -6.37
C LEU A 17 -3.31 -12.13 -5.67
N LEU A 18 -2.18 -11.89 -6.35
CA LEU A 18 -1.11 -11.02 -5.88
C LEU A 18 -1.06 -9.78 -6.78
N MET A 19 -1.44 -8.63 -6.22
CA MET A 19 -1.47 -7.36 -6.93
C MET A 19 -0.37 -6.45 -6.39
N ASN A 20 0.52 -6.01 -7.26
CA ASN A 20 1.59 -5.07 -6.91
C ASN A 20 1.40 -3.76 -7.65
N GLU A 21 0.95 -2.72 -6.93
CA GLU A 21 0.78 -1.35 -7.43
C GLU A 21 -0.05 -1.24 -8.72
N SER A 22 -1.03 -2.12 -8.90
CA SER A 22 -1.76 -2.31 -10.17
C SER A 22 -2.59 -1.10 -10.66
N PHE A 23 -2.79 -0.07 -9.84
CA PHE A 23 -3.49 1.17 -10.19
C PHE A 23 -2.63 2.44 -10.06
N SER A 24 -1.30 2.31 -10.01
CA SER A 24 -0.37 3.42 -9.78
C SER A 24 -0.28 4.44 -10.92
N SER A 25 -0.71 4.09 -12.14
CA SER A 25 -0.67 4.97 -13.32
C SER A 25 -1.84 5.95 -13.43
N THR A 26 -2.80 5.90 -12.50
CA THR A 26 -3.98 6.77 -12.45
C THR A 26 -3.86 7.78 -11.30
N ASN A 27 -4.61 8.87 -11.33
CA ASN A 27 -4.71 9.78 -10.19
C ASN A 27 -5.11 8.99 -8.93
N SER A 28 -4.48 9.26 -7.79
CA SER A 28 -4.64 8.46 -6.56
C SER A 28 -6.09 8.32 -6.12
N ARG A 29 -6.92 9.36 -6.32
CA ARG A 29 -8.36 9.32 -6.02
C ARG A 29 -9.12 8.38 -6.95
N GLU A 30 -8.86 8.45 -8.25
CA GLU A 30 -9.52 7.59 -9.25
C GLU A 30 -9.08 6.14 -9.10
N GLY A 31 -7.78 5.92 -8.85
CA GLY A 31 -7.21 4.60 -8.56
C GLY A 31 -7.83 3.97 -7.31
N ALA A 32 -8.09 4.75 -6.26
CA ALA A 32 -8.77 4.26 -5.05
C ALA A 32 -10.21 3.81 -5.32
N VAL A 33 -10.97 4.56 -6.13
CA VAL A 33 -12.35 4.20 -6.49
C VAL A 33 -12.37 2.89 -7.29
N ILE A 34 -11.49 2.75 -8.27
CA ILE A 34 -11.41 1.54 -9.10
C ILE A 34 -10.97 0.33 -8.25
N ALA A 35 -9.95 0.52 -7.41
CA ALA A 35 -9.44 -0.54 -6.55
C ALA A 35 -10.50 -1.04 -5.57
N GLU A 36 -11.30 -0.14 -5.00
CA GLU A 36 -12.42 -0.50 -4.13
C GLU A 36 -13.42 -1.42 -4.84
N GLU A 37 -13.92 -1.02 -6.01
CA GLU A 37 -14.92 -1.81 -6.74
C GLU A 37 -14.40 -3.22 -7.07
N ILE A 38 -13.12 -3.32 -7.44
CA ILE A 38 -12.48 -4.61 -7.73
C ILE A 38 -12.32 -5.46 -6.47
N LEU A 39 -11.90 -4.87 -5.35
CA LEU A 39 -11.77 -5.60 -4.08
C LEU A 39 -13.14 -6.04 -3.53
N LYS A 40 -14.20 -5.26 -3.73
CA LYS A 40 -15.58 -5.67 -3.41
C LYS A 40 -15.98 -6.92 -4.21
N ALA A 41 -15.73 -6.91 -5.52
CA ALA A 41 -16.03 -8.05 -6.38
C ALA A 41 -15.25 -9.31 -5.94
N LEU A 42 -13.95 -9.18 -5.71
CA LEU A 42 -13.09 -10.27 -5.23
C LEU A 42 -13.51 -10.80 -3.85
N SER A 43 -14.00 -9.91 -2.98
CA SER A 43 -14.57 -10.27 -1.68
C SER A 43 -15.85 -11.10 -1.80
N VAL A 44 -16.74 -10.74 -2.74
CA VAL A 44 -17.97 -11.50 -3.03
C VAL A 44 -17.66 -12.85 -3.67
N ILE A 45 -16.70 -12.91 -4.60
CA ILE A 45 -16.21 -14.16 -5.21
C ILE A 45 -15.60 -15.10 -4.15
N GLY A 46 -15.05 -14.52 -3.08
CA GLY A 46 -14.42 -15.25 -1.97
C GLY A 46 -12.94 -15.58 -2.19
N SER A 47 -12.33 -14.97 -3.21
CA SER A 47 -10.90 -15.13 -3.51
C SER A 47 -10.00 -14.52 -2.44
N ARG A 48 -8.78 -15.05 -2.29
CA ARG A 48 -7.76 -14.49 -1.41
C ARG A 48 -6.92 -13.48 -2.18
N VAL A 49 -6.71 -12.30 -1.61
CA VAL A 49 -5.99 -11.20 -2.29
C VAL A 49 -4.92 -10.63 -1.37
N VAL A 50 -3.71 -10.45 -1.92
CA VAL A 50 -2.69 -9.58 -1.34
C VAL A 50 -2.48 -8.42 -2.29
N PHE A 51 -2.79 -7.21 -1.83
CA PHE A 51 -2.68 -6.01 -2.65
C PHE A 51 -1.72 -5.00 -2.03
N VAL A 52 -0.58 -4.79 -2.69
CA VAL A 52 0.42 -3.77 -2.33
C VAL A 52 0.06 -2.48 -3.06
N THR A 53 -0.12 -1.39 -2.31
CA THR A 53 -0.58 -0.11 -2.87
C THR A 53 -0.16 1.09 -2.03
N HIS A 54 -0.09 2.26 -2.68
CA HIS A 54 0.10 3.57 -2.02
C HIS A 54 -1.21 4.34 -1.83
N LEU A 55 -2.36 3.69 -2.11
CA LEU A 55 -3.69 4.30 -2.04
C LEU A 55 -4.16 4.44 -0.58
N TYR A 56 -3.66 5.48 0.10
CA TYR A 56 -3.97 5.76 1.50
C TYR A 56 -5.47 5.87 1.81
N GLU A 57 -6.22 6.53 0.92
CA GLU A 57 -7.68 6.68 1.06
C GLU A 57 -8.44 5.34 0.98
N LEU A 58 -7.89 4.34 0.29
CA LEU A 58 -8.50 3.01 0.21
C LEU A 58 -8.41 2.28 1.56
N ALA A 59 -7.26 2.36 2.24
CA ALA A 59 -7.06 1.70 3.52
C ALA A 59 -8.02 2.21 4.60
N LYS A 60 -8.24 3.53 4.65
CA LYS A 60 -9.21 4.15 5.58
C LYS A 60 -10.65 3.71 5.35
N ARG A 61 -10.97 3.24 4.15
CA ARG A 61 -12.32 2.85 3.77
C ARG A 61 -12.58 1.36 3.93
N VAL A 62 -11.59 0.57 4.36
CA VAL A 62 -11.72 -0.89 4.53
C VAL A 62 -12.94 -1.27 5.38
N ASP A 63 -13.18 -0.59 6.50
CA ASP A 63 -14.33 -0.89 7.35
C ASP A 63 -15.67 -0.57 6.67
N ALA A 64 -15.75 0.58 5.99
CA ALA A 64 -16.93 0.95 5.20
C ALA A 64 -17.17 -0.06 4.06
N ILE A 65 -16.11 -0.46 3.35
CA ILE A 65 -16.19 -1.46 2.29
C ILE A 65 -16.71 -2.79 2.85
N ASN A 66 -16.19 -3.25 3.99
CA ASN A 66 -16.63 -4.49 4.63
C ASN A 66 -18.06 -4.44 5.16
N ALA A 67 -18.57 -3.26 5.51
CA ALA A 67 -19.95 -3.04 5.94
C ALA A 67 -20.92 -2.99 4.75
N ASP A 68 -20.53 -2.29 3.68
CA ASP A 68 -21.30 -2.19 2.44
C ASP A 68 -21.29 -3.50 1.65
N THR A 69 -20.22 -4.28 1.80
CA THR A 69 -20.00 -5.53 1.07
C THR A 69 -20.19 -6.72 2.00
N ASN A 70 -21.30 -7.43 1.84
CA ASN A 70 -21.53 -8.69 2.53
C ASN A 70 -20.81 -9.87 1.83
N GLY A 71 -19.53 -9.66 1.49
CA GLY A 71 -18.69 -10.63 0.78
C GLY A 71 -18.14 -11.73 1.71
N ILE A 72 -17.68 -12.81 1.10
CA ILE A 72 -17.19 -14.03 1.75
C ILE A 72 -15.88 -13.75 2.49
N THR A 73 -14.95 -13.03 1.86
CA THR A 73 -13.67 -12.64 2.48
C THR A 73 -13.72 -11.18 2.94
N LYS A 74 -13.11 -10.88 4.09
CA LYS A 74 -13.02 -9.52 4.62
C LYS A 74 -11.69 -8.87 4.27
N LEU A 75 -11.73 -7.57 4.00
CA LEU A 75 -10.56 -6.75 3.75
C LEU A 75 -9.95 -6.34 5.10
N PHE A 76 -8.62 -6.21 5.16
CA PHE A 76 -7.91 -5.65 6.30
C PHE A 76 -6.65 -4.91 5.83
N SER A 77 -6.31 -3.82 6.51
CA SER A 77 -5.10 -3.05 6.23
C SER A 77 -3.89 -3.65 6.93
N MET A 78 -2.77 -3.74 6.20
CA MET A 78 -1.49 -4.19 6.72
C MET A 78 -0.36 -3.22 6.39
N VAL A 79 0.59 -3.10 7.30
CA VAL A 79 1.76 -2.22 7.16
C VAL A 79 3.05 -2.96 7.45
N ALA A 80 4.12 -2.62 6.72
CA ALA A 80 5.48 -3.07 7.03
C ALA A 80 6.09 -2.13 8.08
N GLY A 81 6.49 -2.68 9.22
CA GLY A 81 6.98 -1.91 10.35
C GLY A 81 8.35 -1.26 10.12
N ILE A 82 8.57 -0.13 10.77
CA ILE A 82 9.86 0.54 10.92
C ILE A 82 10.29 0.50 12.39
N ASP A 83 11.59 0.59 12.64
CA ASP A 83 12.14 0.68 13.98
C ASP A 83 11.96 2.10 14.51
N GLU A 84 10.98 2.33 15.38
CA GLU A 84 10.67 3.66 15.92
C GLU A 84 11.84 4.30 16.68
N SER A 85 12.79 3.49 17.17
CA SER A 85 14.00 4.01 17.82
C SER A 85 14.92 4.75 16.84
N SER A 86 14.84 4.43 15.55
CA SER A 86 15.57 5.12 14.47
C SER A 86 14.94 6.45 14.03
N CYS A 87 13.77 6.80 14.59
CA CYS A 87 13.07 8.06 14.32
C CYS A 87 13.31 9.14 15.40
N ARG A 88 14.09 8.86 16.45
CA ARG A 88 14.38 9.83 17.53
C ARG A 88 15.34 10.92 17.04
N GLU A 89 15.00 12.17 17.32
CA GLU A 89 15.62 13.40 16.80
C GLU A 89 17.10 13.63 17.18
N ASP A 90 17.68 12.81 18.06
CA ASP A 90 18.96 13.09 18.71
C ASP A 90 20.21 12.55 17.98
N SER A 91 20.11 12.12 16.71
CA SER A 91 21.27 11.61 15.97
C SER A 91 21.31 12.16 14.55
N ASN A 92 22.41 12.81 14.20
CA ASN A 92 22.77 13.35 12.87
C ASN A 92 22.75 12.31 11.72
N ASN A 93 22.28 11.09 11.96
CA ASN A 93 22.18 10.01 10.99
C ASN A 93 20.75 9.46 10.99
N LYS A 94 19.87 10.18 10.30
CA LYS A 94 18.42 9.94 10.20
C LYS A 94 18.12 8.80 9.22
N ALA A 95 18.63 7.61 9.49
CA ALA A 95 18.39 6.43 8.66
C ALA A 95 17.30 5.57 9.31
N ILE A 96 16.07 5.65 8.80
CA ILE A 96 14.96 4.79 9.24
C ILE A 96 15.31 3.33 8.94
N ARG A 97 15.32 2.49 9.98
CA ARG A 97 15.53 1.05 9.83
C ARG A 97 14.20 0.35 9.55
N ARG A 98 14.11 -0.33 8.42
CA ARG A 98 12.96 -1.17 8.05
C ARG A 98 13.05 -2.49 8.81
N THR A 99 11.97 -2.88 9.48
CA THR A 99 11.91 -4.18 10.19
C THR A 99 11.45 -5.32 9.29
N TYR A 100 10.82 -4.98 8.14
CA TYR A 100 10.19 -5.92 7.20
C TYR A 100 9.10 -6.80 7.81
N LEU A 101 8.67 -6.51 9.04
CA LEU A 101 7.61 -7.24 9.70
C LEU A 101 6.26 -6.63 9.34
N VAL A 102 5.42 -7.42 8.68
CA VAL A 102 4.07 -7.01 8.28
C VAL A 102 3.10 -7.25 9.44
N ARG A 103 2.30 -6.23 9.78
CA ARG A 103 1.32 -6.29 10.87
C ARG A 103 0.03 -5.58 10.47
N PRO A 104 -1.14 -5.96 11.02
CA PRO A 104 -2.35 -5.16 10.87
C PRO A 104 -2.12 -3.73 11.37
N GLY A 105 -2.61 -2.74 10.62
CA GLY A 105 -2.48 -1.34 10.99
C GLY A 105 -2.84 -0.38 9.87
N GLU A 106 -3.03 0.89 10.25
CA GLU A 106 -3.25 1.97 9.30
C GLU A 106 -1.95 2.32 8.58
N PRO A 107 -1.98 2.55 7.26
CA PRO A 107 -0.82 3.04 6.52
C PRO A 107 -0.29 4.34 7.11
N LEU A 108 1.03 4.51 7.08
CA LEU A 108 1.64 5.77 7.46
C LEU A 108 1.49 6.78 6.32
N PRO A 109 1.12 8.04 6.58
CA PRO A 109 0.89 9.05 5.54
C PRO A 109 2.17 9.43 4.78
N THR A 110 3.35 9.07 5.29
CA THR A 110 4.64 9.35 4.64
C THR A 110 5.23 8.07 4.05
N GLY A 111 5.41 8.04 2.72
CA GLY A 111 6.11 6.94 2.02
C GLY A 111 7.63 6.91 2.23
N PHE A 112 8.16 7.61 3.24
CA PHE A 112 9.58 7.72 3.60
C PHE A 112 10.52 8.12 2.45
N ALA A 113 10.00 8.81 1.43
CA ALA A 113 10.78 9.24 0.26
C ALA A 113 11.96 10.13 0.65
N SER A 114 11.78 10.99 1.66
CA SER A 114 12.83 11.86 2.20
C SER A 114 13.96 11.06 2.85
N ASP A 115 13.65 9.96 3.55
CA ASP A 115 14.65 9.10 4.18
C ASP A 115 15.43 8.28 3.15
N ILE A 116 14.73 7.81 2.10
CA ILE A 116 15.38 7.19 0.93
C ILE A 116 16.35 8.18 0.28
N ALA A 117 15.91 9.41 0.00
CA ALA A 117 16.76 10.44 -0.59
C ALA A 117 18.00 10.71 0.29
N TYR A 118 17.84 10.75 1.61
CA TYR A 118 18.95 10.92 2.55
C TYR A 118 19.94 9.74 2.50
N GLN A 119 19.42 8.51 2.52
CA GLN A 119 20.20 7.27 2.47
C GLN A 119 21.04 7.16 1.20
N TYR A 120 20.49 7.57 0.05
CA TYR A 120 21.20 7.57 -1.24
C TYR A 120 22.03 8.84 -1.48
N GLY A 121 22.04 9.79 -0.54
CA GLY A 121 22.84 11.01 -0.66
C GLY A 121 22.27 12.08 -1.60
N ILE A 122 20.99 11.95 -1.99
CA ILE A 122 20.26 12.84 -2.92
C ILE A 122 19.44 13.88 -2.13
N SER A 123 19.78 14.12 -0.86
CA SER A 123 19.14 15.16 -0.05
C SER A 123 19.49 16.56 -0.59
N TYR A 124 18.54 17.50 -0.52
CA TYR A 124 18.71 18.90 -0.95
C TYR A 124 20.05 19.51 -0.49
N GLU A 125 20.39 19.37 0.79
CA GLU A 125 21.64 19.88 1.37
C GLU A 125 22.92 19.32 0.74
N LYS A 126 22.91 18.05 0.32
CA LYS A 126 24.04 17.40 -0.36
C LYS A 126 24.14 17.81 -1.83
N LEU A 127 22.99 18.03 -2.48
CA LEU A 127 22.94 18.47 -3.88
C LEU A 127 23.45 19.91 -4.04
N ILE A 128 23.14 20.80 -3.09
CA ILE A 128 23.64 22.19 -3.10
C ILE A 128 25.09 22.34 -2.64
N ARG A 129 25.63 21.38 -1.88
CA ARG A 129 27.04 21.40 -1.41
C ARG A 129 28.06 21.00 -2.48
N ASN A 130 27.59 20.39 -3.58
CA ASN A 130 28.43 19.90 -4.68
C ASN A 130 28.42 20.83 -5.91
N GLN A 131 27.99 22.09 -5.76
CA GLN A 131 28.17 23.16 -6.74
C GLN A 131 29.22 24.15 -6.25
#